data_AF-A0A7S2RPR8-F1
#
_entry.id   AF-A0A7S2RPR8-F1
#
_cell.length_a   1.000
_cell.length_b   1.000
_cell.length_c   1.000
_cell.angle_alpha   90.00
_cell.angle_beta   90.00
_cell.angle_gamma   90.00
#
_symmetry.space_group_name_H-M   'P 1'
#
loop_
_entity.id
_entity.type
_entity.pdbx_description
1 polymer ?
#
loop_
_entity_poly.entity_id
_entity_poly.type
_entity_poly.pdbx_seq_one_letter_code
_entity_poly.pdbx_strand_id
1 'polypeptide(L)'
;MMNMVLRSASLLLVIGLVGGADHTVGDHYTDLGHGLCRGPGGVNDKPNNMQAVEQTQAACEAACDSRREFDGFVDAKCVGYAYNPDANSGECILYGPKLDGKCSYWTASNEDDCIALGTCNLPNTASSEKECGFCQGKTTAKEEASCTTIGGTWNKNVWTKTGATWADADTPFTGESFPSTLIAGTTNEVDSKYNCYDIDTIDHLARCIGYAVDSSKNCTEAFTTVDVADRIEANCYKGCYFSPAPKGPKNPLVPHVGDIMLPGWSAAMSGECRGGVDFTDKVNGKYSNTAGANGKLTQTECADECIAEENCVGYAHSISWCIVYGRNLHVIADSNSPWVSDNHESTEISGTKVNKAYICVTDPPRTDPPRATKSSTLPVFVVETSEMITTFLAVTVLSFMI
;
A
#
# COMPACT_ATOMS: atom_id res chain seq x y z
N MET A 1 -8.21 61.14 12.64
CA MET A 1 -7.45 61.43 13.86
C MET A 1 -8.26 60.97 15.06
N MET A 2 -7.93 59.80 15.62
CA MET A 2 -7.89 59.53 17.06
C MET A 2 -7.44 58.07 17.22
N ASN A 3 -6.21 57.94 17.70
CA ASN A 3 -5.57 56.71 18.10
C ASN A 3 -6.36 56.05 19.22
N MET A 4 -6.60 54.75 19.12
CA MET A 4 -6.89 53.92 20.28
C MET A 4 -5.99 52.69 20.23
N VAL A 5 -4.85 52.84 20.90
CA VAL A 5 -3.89 51.78 21.22
C VAL A 5 -4.56 50.90 22.29
N LEU A 6 -5.06 49.72 21.91
CA LEU A 6 -5.33 48.66 22.88
C LEU A 6 -4.01 47.93 23.13
N ARG A 7 -3.45 48.15 24.34
CA ARG A 7 -2.32 47.40 24.86
C ARG A 7 -2.79 45.98 25.17
N SER A 8 -2.20 44.99 24.50
CA SER A 8 -2.26 43.59 24.88
C SER A 8 -1.79 43.44 26.33
N ALA A 9 -2.67 42.95 27.19
CA ALA A 9 -2.30 42.47 28.51
C ALA A 9 -1.66 41.08 28.34
N SER A 10 -0.34 41.03 28.36
CA SER A 10 0.41 39.79 28.56
C SER A 10 0.05 39.23 29.92
N LEU A 11 -0.75 38.16 29.94
CA LEU A 11 -1.00 37.35 31.12
C LEU A 11 0.27 36.50 31.34
N LEU A 12 1.23 37.04 32.10
CA LEU A 12 2.36 36.25 32.62
C LEU A 12 1.79 35.20 33.58
N LEU A 13 1.75 33.95 33.15
CA LEU A 13 1.61 32.82 34.05
C LEU A 13 2.95 32.60 34.74
N VAL A 14 3.05 33.01 36.01
CA VAL A 14 4.19 32.72 36.87
C VAL A 14 4.07 31.25 37.29
N ILE A 15 4.77 30.36 36.59
CA ILE A 15 5.01 28.99 37.08
C ILE A 15 6.14 29.07 38.09
N GLY A 16 5.86 28.72 39.34
CA GLY A 16 6.82 28.70 40.43
C GLY A 16 7.98 27.75 40.14
N LEU A 17 9.20 28.27 40.26
CA LEU A 17 10.43 27.48 40.37
C LEU A 17 10.34 26.59 41.62
N VAL A 18 10.11 25.30 41.41
CA VAL A 18 10.44 24.27 42.40
C VAL A 18 11.75 23.64 41.95
N GLY A 19 12.75 23.68 42.83
CA GLY A 19 14.09 23.16 42.58
C GLY A 19 14.10 21.68 42.23
N GLY A 20 15.18 21.27 41.53
CA GLY A 20 15.40 19.93 41.03
C GLY A 20 15.04 18.82 42.01
N ALA A 21 13.92 18.18 41.75
CA ALA A 21 13.63 16.82 42.15
C ALA A 21 13.89 15.95 40.92
N ASP A 22 14.46 14.77 41.11
CA ASP A 22 14.42 13.68 40.13
C ASP A 22 12.97 13.59 39.63
N HIS A 23 12.77 13.96 38.38
CA HIS A 23 11.48 13.89 37.74
C HIS A 23 11.24 12.42 37.40
N THR A 24 10.44 11.74 38.21
CA THR A 24 9.81 10.49 37.80
C THR A 24 8.94 10.84 36.60
N VAL A 25 9.30 10.32 35.43
CA VAL A 25 8.42 10.26 34.25
C VAL A 25 7.02 9.90 34.74
N GLY A 26 5.99 10.66 34.34
CA GLY A 26 4.63 10.43 34.83
C GLY A 26 4.23 8.95 34.76
N ASP A 27 3.50 8.43 35.75
CA ASP A 27 3.22 6.99 35.98
C ASP A 27 2.62 6.22 34.77
N HIS A 28 2.28 6.91 33.68
CA HIS A 28 1.65 6.36 32.47
C HIS A 28 2.52 6.46 31.20
N TYR A 29 3.75 6.95 31.27
CA TYR A 29 4.67 6.93 30.13
C TYR A 29 5.68 5.80 30.26
N THR A 30 5.90 5.09 29.16
CA THR A 30 6.97 4.09 29.03
C THR A 30 8.11 4.68 28.22
N ASP A 31 9.31 4.71 28.80
CA ASP A 31 10.54 5.09 28.10
C ASP A 31 10.92 4.00 27.09
N LEU A 32 10.90 4.35 25.80
CA LEU A 32 11.29 3.45 24.71
C LEU A 32 12.80 3.54 24.39
N GLY A 33 13.52 4.45 25.06
CA GLY A 33 14.95 4.68 24.90
C GLY A 33 15.28 5.88 24.01
N HIS A 34 16.55 5.95 23.63
CA HIS A 34 17.11 7.05 22.85
C HIS A 34 16.56 7.12 21.43
N GLY A 35 16.50 8.35 20.92
CA GLY A 35 16.03 8.67 19.58
C GLY A 35 14.64 9.32 19.57
N LEU A 36 14.27 9.82 18.39
CA LEU A 36 12.93 10.32 18.13
C LEU A 36 11.94 9.15 18.01
N CYS A 37 10.69 9.37 18.39
CA CYS A 37 9.65 8.35 18.24
C CYS A 37 9.35 8.03 16.76
N ARG A 38 9.03 6.78 16.49
CA ARG A 38 8.74 6.25 15.14
C ARG A 38 7.46 5.43 15.13
N GLY A 39 6.77 5.51 14.00
CA GLY A 39 5.52 4.81 13.77
C GLY A 39 5.72 3.37 13.30
N PRO A 40 4.62 2.63 13.04
CA PRO A 40 4.65 1.22 12.66
C PRO A 40 5.40 0.89 11.37
N GLY A 41 5.73 1.89 10.54
CA GLY A 41 6.56 1.73 9.33
C GLY A 41 8.07 1.68 9.59
N GLY A 42 8.51 1.75 10.85
CA GLY A 42 9.90 1.64 11.25
C GLY A 42 10.64 2.99 11.23
N VAL A 43 11.97 2.95 11.10
CA VAL A 43 12.86 4.10 11.39
C VAL A 43 12.62 5.36 10.54
N ASN A 44 11.97 5.24 9.39
CA ASN A 44 11.65 6.36 8.51
C ASN A 44 10.19 6.83 8.64
N ASP A 45 9.39 6.14 9.43
CA ASP A 45 7.98 6.47 9.65
C ASP A 45 7.86 7.46 10.81
N LYS A 46 7.71 8.74 10.48
CA LYS A 46 7.48 9.78 11.49
C LYS A 46 5.99 9.78 11.86
N PRO A 47 5.64 9.67 13.15
CA PRO A 47 4.26 9.90 13.57
C PRO A 47 3.93 11.39 13.46
N ASN A 48 2.66 11.67 13.21
CA ASN A 48 2.05 12.98 13.22
C ASN A 48 2.37 13.68 14.54
N ASN A 49 2.81 14.92 14.46
CA ASN A 49 3.32 15.58 15.65
C ASN A 49 3.16 17.09 15.64
N MET A 50 3.45 17.66 16.79
CA MET A 50 3.68 19.09 16.93
C MET A 50 4.86 19.31 17.88
N GLN A 51 5.65 20.34 17.64
CA GLN A 51 6.88 20.61 18.39
C GLN A 51 6.90 22.02 18.97
N ALA A 52 7.47 22.14 20.16
CA ALA A 52 7.75 23.41 20.83
C ALA A 52 9.17 23.39 21.38
N VAL A 53 9.79 24.57 21.43
CA VAL A 53 11.15 24.79 21.95
C VAL A 53 11.10 25.52 23.30
N GLU A 54 12.25 25.62 23.96
CA GLU A 54 12.38 26.29 25.28
C GLU A 54 11.42 25.71 26.36
N GLN A 55 11.14 24.39 26.28
CA GLN A 55 10.27 23.68 27.21
C GLN A 55 11.08 22.89 28.25
N THR A 56 10.50 22.68 29.43
CA THR A 56 10.99 21.65 30.35
C THR A 56 10.32 20.32 30.04
N GLN A 57 10.93 19.20 30.46
CA GLN A 57 10.30 17.87 30.31
C GLN A 57 8.92 17.83 30.98
N ALA A 58 8.81 18.37 32.19
CA ALA A 58 7.53 18.45 32.91
C ALA A 58 6.48 19.29 32.17
N ALA A 59 6.87 20.36 31.48
CA ALA A 59 5.95 21.14 30.64
C ALA A 59 5.52 20.35 29.39
N CYS A 60 6.43 19.55 28.82
CA CYS A 60 6.14 18.64 27.72
C CYS A 60 5.11 17.58 28.11
N GLU A 61 5.33 16.92 29.25
CA GLU A 61 4.38 15.96 29.82
C GLU A 61 3.03 16.59 30.11
N ALA A 62 3.00 17.74 30.79
CA ALA A 62 1.76 18.44 31.09
C ALA A 62 0.97 18.80 29.81
N ALA A 63 1.65 19.21 28.73
CA ALA A 63 1.03 19.53 27.45
C ALA A 63 0.48 18.29 26.72
N CYS A 64 1.15 17.14 26.87
CA CYS A 64 0.67 15.87 26.36
C CYS A 64 -0.52 15.36 27.19
N ASP A 65 -0.42 15.42 28.52
CA ASP A 65 -1.45 15.02 29.48
C ASP A 65 -2.75 15.78 29.29
N SER A 66 -2.67 17.09 29.03
CA SER A 66 -3.85 17.91 28.73
C SER A 66 -4.56 17.51 27.42
N ARG A 67 -4.00 16.58 26.65
CA ARG A 67 -4.51 16.07 25.36
C ARG A 67 -4.65 14.54 25.36
N ARG A 68 -4.70 13.91 26.53
CA ARG A 68 -4.81 12.44 26.63
C ARG A 68 -6.23 11.92 26.48
N GLU A 69 -7.21 12.65 26.99
CA GLU A 69 -8.59 12.18 27.04
C GLU A 69 -9.20 12.18 25.63
N PHE A 70 -9.86 11.06 25.32
CA PHE A 70 -10.46 10.78 24.02
C PHE A 70 -11.98 10.83 24.17
N ASP A 71 -12.58 11.93 23.73
CA ASP A 71 -14.03 12.16 23.77
C ASP A 71 -14.71 11.69 22.46
N GLY A 72 -13.93 11.37 21.43
CA GLY A 72 -14.42 10.92 20.13
C GLY A 72 -13.42 11.05 18.98
N PHE A 73 -13.89 10.81 17.75
CA PHE A 73 -13.09 10.83 16.51
C PHE A 73 -12.57 12.22 16.08
N VAL A 74 -12.85 13.28 16.84
CA VAL A 74 -12.77 14.66 16.32
C VAL A 74 -11.54 15.41 16.81
N ASP A 75 -11.04 15.12 18.01
CA ASP A 75 -10.07 15.98 18.69
C ASP A 75 -8.63 15.44 18.68
N ALA A 76 -7.70 16.37 18.92
CA ALA A 76 -6.27 16.10 18.95
C ALA A 76 -5.91 15.25 20.18
N LYS A 77 -5.19 14.15 19.97
CA LYS A 77 -4.82 13.21 21.03
C LYS A 77 -3.32 13.08 21.11
N CYS A 78 -2.75 13.21 22.31
CA CYS A 78 -1.37 12.82 22.56
C CYS A 78 -1.29 11.32 22.87
N VAL A 79 -0.46 10.60 22.13
CA VAL A 79 -0.14 9.18 22.38
C VAL A 79 1.25 9.01 23.00
N GLY A 80 2.04 10.07 23.05
CA GLY A 80 3.37 10.08 23.63
C GLY A 80 4.16 11.31 23.20
N TYR A 81 5.41 11.39 23.62
CA TYR A 81 6.27 12.54 23.33
C TYR A 81 7.74 12.15 23.18
N ALA A 82 8.52 13.02 22.55
CA ALA A 82 9.97 12.99 22.62
C ALA A 82 10.47 14.29 23.23
N TYR A 83 11.54 14.20 24.02
CA TYR A 83 12.13 15.36 24.66
C TYR A 83 13.65 15.34 24.56
N ASN A 84 14.24 16.51 24.29
CA ASN A 84 15.67 16.71 24.31
C ASN A 84 16.00 18.01 25.07
N PRO A 85 16.67 17.92 26.25
CA PRO A 85 16.96 19.09 27.07
C PRO A 85 17.99 20.04 26.42
N ASP A 86 18.82 19.56 25.51
CA ASP A 86 19.92 20.31 24.93
C ASP A 86 19.57 20.94 23.58
N ALA A 87 18.62 20.35 22.84
CA ALA A 87 18.14 20.93 21.58
C ALA A 87 17.23 22.11 21.86
N ASN A 88 17.50 23.26 21.22
CA ASN A 88 16.65 24.46 21.28
C ASN A 88 16.21 24.85 22.71
N SER A 89 17.12 24.68 23.68
CA SER A 89 16.89 24.93 25.10
C SER A 89 15.73 24.13 25.73
N GLY A 90 15.50 22.92 25.23
CA GLY A 90 14.44 22.02 25.66
C GLY A 90 13.38 21.84 24.56
N GLU A 91 13.68 20.99 23.59
CA GLU A 91 12.74 20.67 22.53
C GLU A 91 11.79 19.56 22.97
N CYS A 92 10.49 19.83 22.81
CA CYS A 92 9.39 18.94 23.12
C CYS A 92 8.62 18.64 21.84
N ILE A 93 8.44 17.36 21.52
CA ILE A 93 7.67 16.90 20.37
C ILE A 93 6.55 16.00 20.87
N LEU A 94 5.30 16.41 20.65
CA LEU A 94 4.13 15.61 21.03
C LEU A 94 3.64 14.84 19.80
N TYR A 95 3.40 13.55 19.96
CA TYR A 95 2.96 12.66 18.89
C TYR A 95 1.50 12.25 19.06
N GLY A 96 0.80 12.11 17.94
CA GLY A 96 -0.57 11.61 17.89
C GLY A 96 -1.44 12.29 16.84
N PRO A 97 -2.68 11.79 16.66
CA PRO A 97 -3.57 12.28 15.61
C PRO A 97 -3.97 13.74 15.84
N LYS A 98 -3.98 14.53 14.76
CA LYS A 98 -4.47 15.93 14.70
C LYS A 98 -3.76 16.92 15.62
N LEU A 99 -2.56 16.59 16.10
CA LEU A 99 -1.73 17.53 16.87
C LEU A 99 -1.11 18.62 15.99
N ASP A 100 -0.84 18.28 14.73
CA ASP A 100 -0.28 19.14 13.69
C ASP A 100 -1.24 20.26 13.25
N GLY A 101 -2.53 20.10 13.51
CA GLY A 101 -3.56 21.04 13.14
C GLY A 101 -4.86 20.34 12.79
N LYS A 102 -5.77 21.10 12.17
CA LYS A 102 -7.08 20.58 11.74
C LYS A 102 -7.53 21.20 10.43
N CYS A 103 -8.06 20.35 9.56
CA CYS A 103 -8.75 20.80 8.36
C CYS A 103 -10.16 21.29 8.72
N SER A 104 -10.66 22.31 8.01
CA SER A 104 -12.07 22.73 8.09
C SER A 104 -13.05 21.67 7.61
N TYR A 105 -12.55 20.62 6.95
CA TYR A 105 -13.30 19.43 6.54
C TYR A 105 -12.72 18.19 7.21
N TRP A 106 -13.57 17.44 7.91
CA TRP A 106 -13.17 16.26 8.69
C TRP A 106 -12.63 15.08 7.87
N THR A 107 -12.78 15.12 6.54
CA THR A 107 -12.36 14.05 5.63
C THR A 107 -10.85 14.03 5.37
N ALA A 108 -10.14 15.14 5.62
CA ALA A 108 -8.68 15.21 5.51
C ALA A 108 -8.05 15.14 6.90
N SER A 109 -6.96 14.38 7.01
CA SER A 109 -6.25 14.14 8.28
C SER A 109 -4.87 14.80 8.36
N ASN A 110 -4.44 15.50 7.31
CA ASN A 110 -3.20 16.26 7.24
C ASN A 110 -3.40 17.52 6.37
N GLU A 111 -2.45 18.45 6.43
CA GLU A 111 -2.50 19.73 5.71
C GLU A 111 -2.58 19.53 4.19
N ASP A 112 -1.71 18.69 3.62
CA ASP A 112 -1.62 18.44 2.18
C ASP A 112 -2.93 17.91 1.59
N ASP A 113 -3.55 16.93 2.26
CA ASP A 113 -4.86 16.40 1.87
C ASP A 113 -5.94 17.47 2.00
N CYS A 114 -5.88 18.30 3.04
CA CYS A 114 -6.84 19.38 3.27
C CYS A 114 -6.82 20.40 2.11
N ILE A 115 -5.64 20.89 1.75
CA ILE A 115 -5.48 21.88 0.66
C ILE A 115 -5.79 21.29 -0.72
N ALA A 116 -5.68 19.96 -0.85
CA ALA A 116 -5.99 19.22 -2.07
C ALA A 116 -7.48 18.91 -2.25
N LEU A 117 -8.30 19.04 -1.19
CA LEU A 117 -9.74 18.71 -1.25
C LEU A 117 -10.45 19.48 -2.38
N GLY A 118 -11.24 18.72 -3.13
CA GLY A 118 -12.05 19.22 -4.23
C GLY A 118 -12.93 18.13 -4.80
N THR A 119 -13.64 18.49 -5.86
CA THR A 119 -14.46 17.55 -6.63
C THR A 119 -14.17 17.70 -8.11
N CYS A 120 -14.20 16.59 -8.83
CA CYS A 120 -14.10 16.61 -10.28
C CYS A 120 -15.48 16.62 -10.90
N ASN A 121 -15.68 17.41 -11.96
CA ASN A 121 -16.93 17.35 -12.73
C ASN A 121 -17.14 15.96 -13.36
N LEU A 122 -16.09 15.34 -13.91
CA LEU A 122 -16.07 13.96 -14.42
C LEU A 122 -14.63 13.38 -14.40
N PRO A 123 -14.40 12.14 -13.97
CA PRO A 123 -15.36 11.27 -13.30
C PRO A 123 -15.65 11.78 -11.88
N ASN A 124 -16.90 11.64 -11.42
CA ASN A 124 -17.30 12.01 -10.06
C ASN A 124 -16.70 11.10 -8.97
N THR A 125 -16.00 10.04 -9.37
CA THR A 125 -15.25 9.13 -8.50
C THR A 125 -13.79 9.55 -8.30
N ALA A 126 -13.31 10.60 -8.98
CA ALA A 126 -11.95 11.09 -8.80
C ALA A 126 -11.73 11.59 -7.36
N SER A 127 -10.71 11.06 -6.70
CA SER A 127 -10.37 11.39 -5.31
C SER A 127 -9.30 12.48 -5.19
N SER A 128 -8.65 12.84 -6.30
CA SER A 128 -7.64 13.90 -6.36
C SER A 128 -7.68 14.63 -7.71
N GLU A 129 -7.08 15.82 -7.77
CA GLU A 129 -6.96 16.59 -9.01
C GLU A 129 -6.25 15.79 -10.13
N LYS A 130 -5.29 14.93 -9.78
CA LYS A 130 -4.54 14.10 -10.73
C LYS A 130 -5.40 13.04 -11.41
N GLU A 131 -6.49 12.65 -10.77
CA GLU A 131 -7.49 11.70 -11.29
C GLU A 131 -8.63 12.43 -12.04
N CYS A 132 -8.65 13.76 -12.03
CA CYS A 132 -9.70 14.56 -12.64
C CYS A 132 -9.50 14.71 -14.15
N GLY A 133 -9.89 13.65 -14.87
CA GLY A 133 -9.74 13.57 -16.32
C GLY A 133 -9.94 12.14 -16.81
N PHE A 134 -9.51 11.88 -18.03
CA PHE A 134 -9.47 10.53 -18.58
C PHE A 134 -8.35 10.38 -19.61
N CYS A 135 -7.78 9.18 -19.69
CA CYS A 135 -6.79 8.83 -20.70
C CYS A 135 -7.49 8.33 -21.97
N GLN A 136 -7.29 9.01 -23.10
CA GLN A 136 -7.97 8.69 -24.36
C GLN A 136 -7.62 7.28 -24.84
N GLY A 137 -8.63 6.43 -25.02
CA GLY A 137 -8.47 5.06 -25.52
C GLY A 137 -7.76 4.09 -24.56
N LYS A 138 -7.41 4.51 -23.33
CA LYS A 138 -6.65 3.71 -22.37
C LYS A 138 -7.27 3.81 -20.96
N THR A 139 -8.38 3.11 -20.76
CA THR A 139 -9.25 3.23 -19.57
C THR A 139 -8.61 2.71 -18.25
N THR A 140 -7.48 2.02 -18.34
CA THR A 140 -6.72 1.49 -17.20
C THR A 140 -5.87 2.56 -16.49
N ALA A 141 -5.49 3.63 -17.19
CA ALA A 141 -4.82 4.78 -16.59
C ALA A 141 -5.85 5.72 -15.94
N LYS A 142 -5.82 5.80 -14.61
CA LYS A 142 -6.74 6.62 -13.80
C LYS A 142 -6.20 7.99 -13.41
N GLU A 143 -4.92 8.26 -13.68
CA GLU A 143 -4.26 9.55 -13.40
C GLU A 143 -3.35 9.95 -14.57
N GLU A 144 -3.05 11.25 -14.67
CA GLU A 144 -2.25 11.86 -15.75
C GLU A 144 -0.87 11.20 -15.94
N ALA A 145 -0.15 10.96 -14.84
CA ALA A 145 1.17 10.34 -14.89
C ALA A 145 1.10 8.92 -15.47
N SER A 146 0.17 8.10 -14.96
CA SER A 146 -0.06 6.75 -15.48
C SER A 146 -0.45 6.74 -16.97
N CYS A 147 -1.23 7.74 -17.42
CA CYS A 147 -1.60 7.88 -18.83
C CYS A 147 -0.39 8.15 -19.71
N THR A 148 0.48 9.06 -19.25
CA THR A 148 1.74 9.42 -19.93
C THR A 148 2.67 8.22 -20.02
N THR A 149 2.79 7.45 -18.93
CA THR A 149 3.63 6.24 -18.86
C THR A 149 3.27 5.24 -19.97
N ILE A 150 2.01 5.07 -20.31
CA ILE A 150 1.59 4.12 -21.35
C ILE A 150 1.41 4.78 -22.73
N GLY A 151 2.01 5.96 -22.95
CA GLY A 151 1.97 6.70 -24.21
C GLY A 151 0.59 7.25 -24.59
N GLY A 152 -0.29 7.45 -23.60
CA GLY A 152 -1.63 8.01 -23.80
C GLY A 152 -1.67 9.54 -23.72
N THR A 153 -2.79 10.10 -24.15
CA THR A 153 -3.11 11.53 -24.00
C THR A 153 -4.12 11.74 -22.89
N TRP A 154 -3.74 12.51 -21.87
CA TRP A 154 -4.62 12.86 -20.75
C TRP A 154 -5.53 14.03 -21.13
N ASN A 155 -6.84 13.83 -21.02
CA ASN A 155 -7.84 14.90 -21.15
C ASN A 155 -8.20 15.38 -19.75
N LYS A 156 -7.63 16.52 -19.34
CA LYS A 156 -7.88 17.12 -18.03
C LYS A 156 -9.32 17.64 -17.96
N ASN A 157 -10.00 17.30 -16.87
CA ASN A 157 -11.33 17.79 -16.53
C ASN A 157 -11.24 18.86 -15.44
N VAL A 158 -12.37 19.44 -15.04
CA VAL A 158 -12.40 20.59 -14.11
C VAL A 158 -12.44 20.09 -12.68
N TRP A 159 -11.34 20.29 -11.96
CA TRP A 159 -11.28 20.13 -10.51
C TRP A 159 -11.73 21.42 -9.82
N THR A 160 -12.80 21.33 -9.05
CA THR A 160 -13.30 22.44 -8.24
C THR A 160 -12.81 22.25 -6.82
N LYS A 161 -11.87 23.09 -6.38
CA LYS A 161 -11.39 23.08 -4.99
C LYS A 161 -12.54 23.38 -4.04
N THR A 162 -12.59 22.66 -2.92
CA THR A 162 -13.62 22.87 -1.89
C THR A 162 -13.43 24.20 -1.14
N GLY A 163 -12.22 24.79 -1.21
CA GLY A 163 -11.86 25.94 -0.39
C GLY A 163 -11.65 25.58 1.08
N ALA A 164 -11.30 24.31 1.34
CA ALA A 164 -10.90 23.86 2.66
C ALA A 164 -9.68 24.65 3.17
N THR A 165 -9.62 24.85 4.47
CA THR A 165 -8.60 25.65 5.15
C THR A 165 -8.00 24.81 6.26
N TRP A 166 -6.68 24.84 6.37
CA TRP A 166 -5.96 24.26 7.49
C TRP A 166 -5.85 25.29 8.63
N ALA A 167 -6.10 24.85 9.85
CA ALA A 167 -5.80 25.60 11.05
C ALA A 167 -4.62 24.92 11.74
N ASP A 168 -3.55 25.66 11.96
CA ASP A 168 -2.30 25.17 12.55
C ASP A 168 -2.49 24.68 13.99
N ALA A 169 -1.48 23.95 14.48
CA ALA A 169 -1.35 23.58 15.88
C ALA A 169 -1.46 24.79 16.84
N ASP A 170 -1.93 24.54 18.05
CA ASP A 170 -2.05 25.57 19.08
C ASP A 170 -0.66 26.12 19.48
N THR A 171 -0.53 27.44 19.58
CA THR A 171 0.67 28.09 20.14
C THR A 171 0.96 27.55 21.56
N PRO A 172 2.23 27.25 21.93
CA PRO A 172 3.49 27.55 21.24
C PRO A 172 3.95 26.50 20.23
N PHE A 173 3.14 25.49 19.94
CA PHE A 173 3.55 24.38 19.08
C PHE A 173 3.50 24.76 17.60
N THR A 174 4.36 24.14 16.82
CA THR A 174 4.32 24.10 15.35
C THR A 174 4.03 22.67 14.93
N GLY A 175 3.00 22.48 14.11
CA GLY A 175 2.59 21.16 13.62
C GLY A 175 3.45 20.64 12.47
N GLU A 176 3.68 19.34 12.45
CA GLU A 176 4.21 18.63 11.28
C GLU A 176 3.31 17.43 10.95
N SER A 177 2.67 17.50 9.78
CA SER A 177 1.74 16.47 9.31
C SER A 177 2.47 15.20 8.86
N PHE A 178 2.10 14.07 9.46
CA PHE A 178 2.50 12.75 8.97
C PHE A 178 1.33 11.74 9.02
N PRO A 179 1.31 10.70 8.16
CA PRO A 179 0.18 9.78 8.13
C PRO A 179 0.05 8.86 9.34
N SER A 180 1.16 8.48 9.97
CA SER A 180 1.15 7.62 11.15
C SER A 180 0.71 8.41 12.38
N THR A 181 -0.08 7.80 13.26
CA THR A 181 -0.62 8.48 14.45
C THR A 181 -0.30 7.76 15.75
N LEU A 182 0.45 6.66 15.68
CA LEU A 182 0.85 5.81 16.80
C LEU A 182 2.37 5.81 16.93
N ILE A 183 2.87 5.51 18.12
CA ILE A 183 4.28 5.23 18.38
C ILE A 183 4.46 3.71 18.40
N ALA A 184 5.53 3.23 17.76
CA ALA A 184 5.86 1.80 17.68
C ALA A 184 7.35 1.53 17.93
N GLY A 185 8.15 2.56 18.19
CA GLY A 185 9.58 2.44 18.44
C GLY A 185 10.30 3.77 18.36
N THR A 186 11.63 3.71 18.24
CA THR A 186 12.50 4.88 18.14
C THR A 186 13.45 4.76 16.95
N THR A 187 14.14 5.85 16.63
CA THR A 187 15.34 5.77 15.79
C THR A 187 16.55 5.30 16.55
N ASN A 188 17.29 4.36 15.98
CA ASN A 188 18.65 4.00 16.40
C ASN A 188 19.68 5.05 15.93
N GLU A 189 19.44 6.33 16.24
CA GLU A 189 20.40 7.40 16.00
C GLU A 189 21.40 7.41 17.16
N VAL A 190 22.57 6.82 16.91
CA VAL A 190 23.72 6.90 17.81
C VAL A 190 24.01 8.39 18.03
N ASP A 191 24.04 8.83 19.29
CA ASP A 191 24.21 10.22 19.74
C ASP A 191 22.96 11.13 19.73
N SER A 192 21.77 10.59 19.43
CA SER A 192 20.53 11.35 19.65
C SER A 192 20.29 11.55 21.15
N LYS A 193 20.17 12.81 21.58
CA LYS A 193 19.83 13.17 22.96
C LYS A 193 18.32 13.24 23.20
N TYR A 194 17.52 12.88 22.20
CA TYR A 194 16.09 12.67 22.39
C TYR A 194 15.86 11.36 23.14
N ASN A 195 14.89 11.37 24.04
CA ASN A 195 14.26 10.15 24.55
C ASN A 195 12.81 10.13 24.11
N CYS A 196 12.33 8.95 23.72
CA CYS A 196 10.95 8.74 23.31
C CYS A 196 10.14 8.09 24.43
N TYR A 197 8.94 8.62 24.67
CA TYR A 197 8.02 8.18 25.69
C TYR A 197 6.67 7.87 25.08
N ASP A 198 6.16 6.66 25.33
CA ASP A 198 4.90 6.16 24.79
C ASP A 198 3.89 5.92 25.91
N ILE A 199 2.64 6.31 25.70
CA ILE A 199 1.55 6.09 26.65
C ILE A 199 0.99 4.67 26.55
N ASP A 200 0.96 4.08 25.34
CA ASP A 200 0.39 2.76 25.09
C ASP A 200 1.29 1.93 24.16
N THR A 201 2.21 1.19 24.78
CA THR A 201 3.20 0.40 24.05
C THR A 201 2.64 -0.82 23.32
N ILE A 202 1.32 -1.01 23.28
CA ILE A 202 0.68 -2.15 22.61
C ILE A 202 -0.32 -1.74 21.53
N ASP A 203 -0.59 -0.45 21.34
CA ASP A 203 -1.59 0.03 20.36
C ASP A 203 -1.20 -0.22 18.89
N HIS A 204 0.10 -0.35 18.62
CA HIS A 204 0.68 -0.71 17.34
C HIS A 204 0.79 -2.23 17.11
N LEU A 205 0.41 -3.05 18.10
CA LEU A 205 0.44 -4.52 17.99
C LEU A 205 -0.90 -5.07 17.48
N ALA A 206 -0.86 -6.28 16.91
CA ALA A 206 -2.07 -7.00 16.57
C ALA A 206 -2.86 -7.37 17.84
N ARG A 207 -4.19 -7.37 17.72
CA ARG A 207 -5.14 -7.57 18.83
C ARG A 207 -6.12 -8.69 18.52
N CYS A 208 -6.56 -9.36 19.57
CA CYS A 208 -7.68 -10.29 19.54
C CYS A 208 -8.75 -9.71 20.49
N ILE A 209 -9.94 -9.40 19.97
CA ILE A 209 -10.98 -8.66 20.71
C ILE A 209 -12.35 -9.33 20.56
N GLY A 210 -13.33 -8.92 21.37
CA GLY A 210 -14.69 -9.46 21.31
C GLY A 210 -14.93 -10.61 22.29
N TYR A 211 -15.73 -11.60 21.88
CA TYR A 211 -16.18 -12.69 22.74
C TYR A 211 -15.79 -14.06 22.17
N ALA A 212 -15.07 -14.85 22.95
CA ALA A 212 -14.71 -16.21 22.57
C ALA A 212 -15.96 -17.12 22.62
N VAL A 213 -15.98 -18.16 21.76
CA VAL A 213 -17.01 -19.21 21.82
C VAL A 213 -16.88 -20.01 23.13
N ASP A 214 -15.65 -20.23 23.58
CA ASP A 214 -15.35 -20.79 24.88
C ASP A 214 -15.36 -19.66 25.92
N SER A 215 -16.38 -19.62 26.77
CA SER A 215 -16.55 -18.57 27.78
C SER A 215 -15.48 -18.56 28.88
N SER A 216 -14.62 -19.57 28.94
CA SER A 216 -13.44 -19.57 29.82
C SER A 216 -12.26 -18.77 29.26
N LYS A 217 -12.33 -18.35 27.99
CA LYS A 217 -11.27 -17.62 27.31
C LYS A 217 -11.61 -16.14 27.16
N ASN A 218 -10.65 -15.29 27.48
CA ASN A 218 -10.74 -13.86 27.22
C ASN A 218 -9.99 -13.51 25.92
N CYS A 219 -10.69 -12.90 24.96
CA CYS A 219 -10.08 -12.51 23.69
C CYS A 219 -8.89 -11.57 23.88
N THR A 220 -8.98 -10.61 24.81
CA THR A 220 -7.91 -9.64 25.03
C THR A 220 -6.66 -10.25 25.66
N GLU A 221 -6.79 -11.43 26.29
CA GLU A 221 -5.68 -12.20 26.85
C GLU A 221 -5.02 -13.15 25.84
N ALA A 222 -5.64 -13.37 24.67
CA ALA A 222 -5.11 -14.31 23.69
C ALA A 222 -3.68 -13.96 23.24
N PHE A 223 -3.31 -12.67 23.31
CA PHE A 223 -1.99 -12.18 22.89
C PHE A 223 -1.14 -11.59 24.01
N THR A 224 -1.58 -11.58 25.28
CA THR A 224 -0.85 -10.89 26.36
C THR A 224 0.54 -11.48 26.63
N THR A 225 0.71 -12.78 26.42
CA THR A 225 1.98 -13.51 26.60
C THR A 225 2.58 -14.03 25.30
N VAL A 226 2.00 -13.64 24.17
CA VAL A 226 2.40 -14.12 22.85
C VAL A 226 3.38 -13.13 22.24
N ASP A 227 4.53 -13.64 21.80
CA ASP A 227 5.53 -12.87 21.08
C ASP A 227 4.90 -12.18 19.87
N VAL A 228 5.41 -10.99 19.52
CA VAL A 228 4.84 -10.16 18.44
C VAL A 228 4.71 -10.94 17.12
N ALA A 229 5.68 -11.82 16.82
CA ALA A 229 5.66 -12.66 15.63
C ALA A 229 4.49 -13.67 15.59
N ASP A 230 4.01 -14.09 16.76
CA ASP A 230 2.96 -15.09 16.92
C ASP A 230 1.56 -14.47 17.12
N ARG A 231 1.45 -13.13 17.10
CA ARG A 231 0.15 -12.43 17.13
C ARG A 231 -0.53 -12.43 15.77
N ILE A 232 -0.81 -13.62 15.27
CA ILE A 232 -1.43 -13.88 13.97
C ILE A 232 -2.89 -14.33 14.12
N GLU A 233 -3.68 -14.21 13.06
CA GLU A 233 -5.10 -14.57 13.05
C GLU A 233 -5.36 -15.99 13.55
N ALA A 234 -4.51 -16.95 13.15
CA ALA A 234 -4.62 -18.35 13.54
C ALA A 234 -4.50 -18.58 15.06
N ASN A 235 -3.85 -17.66 15.78
CA ASN A 235 -3.65 -17.74 17.22
C ASN A 235 -4.71 -16.95 18.02
N CYS A 236 -5.61 -16.23 17.35
CA CYS A 236 -6.76 -15.60 18.00
C CYS A 236 -7.86 -16.65 18.26
N TYR A 237 -8.45 -16.65 19.46
CA TYR A 237 -9.41 -17.69 19.82
C TYR A 237 -10.66 -17.65 18.94
N LYS A 238 -11.23 -18.83 18.67
CA LYS A 238 -12.47 -18.94 17.91
C LYS A 238 -13.59 -18.13 18.58
N GLY A 239 -14.26 -17.28 17.79
CA GLY A 239 -15.30 -16.36 18.25
C GLY A 239 -14.79 -14.93 18.46
N CYS A 240 -13.50 -14.77 18.75
CA CYS A 240 -12.87 -13.46 18.79
C CYS A 240 -12.67 -12.91 17.39
N TYR A 241 -12.53 -11.58 17.31
CA TYR A 241 -12.17 -10.84 16.12
C TYR A 241 -10.68 -10.51 16.16
N PHE A 242 -9.95 -10.94 15.13
CA PHE A 242 -8.57 -10.56 14.93
C PHE A 242 -8.49 -9.17 14.27
N SER A 243 -7.80 -8.25 14.94
CA SER A 243 -7.43 -6.95 14.37
C SER A 243 -5.92 -6.97 14.08
N PRO A 244 -5.50 -6.86 12.81
CA PRO A 244 -4.09 -6.84 12.47
C PRO A 244 -3.39 -5.60 13.05
N ALA A 245 -2.07 -5.70 13.24
CA ALA A 245 -1.25 -4.56 13.60
C ALA A 245 -1.37 -3.45 12.54
N PRO A 246 -1.48 -2.17 12.94
CA PRO A 246 -1.35 -1.04 12.03
C PRO A 246 -0.06 -1.13 11.23
N LYS A 247 -0.13 -0.76 9.94
CA LYS A 247 1.05 -0.69 9.07
C LYS A 247 1.41 0.78 8.88
N GLY A 248 2.70 1.07 8.79
CA GLY A 248 3.14 2.40 8.42
C GLY A 248 2.60 2.83 7.05
N PRO A 249 2.68 4.13 6.73
CA PRO A 249 2.27 4.66 5.44
C PRO A 249 2.95 3.87 4.33
N LYS A 250 2.17 3.49 3.32
CA LYS A 250 2.75 2.97 2.10
C LYS A 250 3.54 4.09 1.46
N ASN A 251 4.80 3.83 1.11
CA ASN A 251 5.57 4.75 0.29
C ASN A 251 4.72 5.16 -0.92
N PRO A 252 4.64 6.47 -1.24
CA PRO A 252 3.89 6.90 -2.40
C PRO A 252 4.40 6.16 -3.62
N LEU A 253 3.48 5.54 -4.35
CA LEU A 253 3.84 4.80 -5.55
C LEU A 253 4.52 5.77 -6.52
N VAL A 254 5.73 5.44 -6.95
CA VAL A 254 6.41 6.22 -7.98
C VAL A 254 5.86 5.75 -9.33
N PRO A 255 5.39 6.65 -10.20
CA PRO A 255 4.97 6.26 -11.55
C PRO A 255 6.08 5.49 -12.27
N HIS A 256 5.69 4.43 -12.95
CA HIS A 256 6.59 3.65 -13.78
C HIS A 256 7.16 4.48 -14.94
N VAL A 257 8.39 4.17 -15.35
CA VAL A 257 8.98 4.78 -16.56
C VAL A 257 8.14 4.44 -17.81
N GLY A 258 8.19 5.28 -18.83
CA GLY A 258 7.37 5.08 -20.03
C GLY A 258 7.51 3.68 -20.65
N ASP A 259 6.41 3.13 -21.16
CA ASP A 259 6.39 1.95 -22.02
C ASP A 259 7.33 2.18 -23.21
N ILE A 260 8.25 1.25 -23.43
CA ILE A 260 9.22 1.32 -24.53
C ILE A 260 8.64 0.83 -25.87
N MET A 261 7.39 0.34 -25.89
CA MET A 261 6.66 -0.07 -27.08
C MET A 261 7.42 -1.11 -27.91
N LEU A 262 7.77 -2.24 -27.28
CA LEU A 262 8.53 -3.30 -27.93
C LEU A 262 7.82 -3.81 -29.20
N PRO A 263 8.55 -4.00 -30.32
CA PRO A 263 7.95 -4.47 -31.56
C PRO A 263 7.20 -5.81 -31.40
N GLY A 264 5.98 -5.87 -31.92
CA GLY A 264 5.15 -7.08 -31.92
C GLY A 264 4.41 -7.37 -30.62
N TRP A 265 4.61 -6.55 -29.58
CA TRP A 265 3.81 -6.58 -28.36
C TRP A 265 2.58 -5.68 -28.45
N SER A 266 1.54 -6.01 -27.71
CA SER A 266 0.42 -5.08 -27.50
C SER A 266 0.86 -3.86 -26.71
N ALA A 267 0.16 -2.73 -26.92
CA ALA A 267 0.43 -1.51 -26.16
C ALA A 267 0.22 -1.75 -24.65
N ALA A 268 1.11 -1.20 -23.83
CA ALA A 268 1.01 -1.40 -22.39
C ALA A 268 -0.30 -0.83 -21.80
N MET A 269 -0.80 -1.52 -20.78
CA MET A 269 -1.84 -1.09 -19.86
C MET A 269 -1.19 -0.58 -18.56
N SER A 270 -1.78 0.46 -17.95
CA SER A 270 -1.30 0.95 -16.66
C SER A 270 -1.80 0.06 -15.53
N GLY A 271 -0.91 -0.45 -14.70
CA GLY A 271 -1.26 -1.32 -13.57
C GLY A 271 -0.56 -2.68 -13.61
N GLU A 272 -0.79 -3.45 -12.55
CA GLU A 272 -0.35 -4.84 -12.51
C GLU A 272 -1.31 -5.73 -13.30
N CYS A 273 -0.80 -6.70 -14.06
CA CYS A 273 -1.64 -7.63 -14.81
C CYS A 273 -2.55 -8.46 -13.88
N ARG A 274 -3.80 -8.64 -14.30
CA ARG A 274 -4.81 -9.43 -13.59
C ARG A 274 -5.72 -10.19 -14.55
N GLY A 275 -6.25 -11.29 -14.05
CA GLY A 275 -7.26 -12.11 -14.71
C GLY A 275 -8.65 -11.89 -14.11
N GLY A 276 -9.62 -12.64 -14.64
CA GLY A 276 -11.00 -12.62 -14.18
C GLY A 276 -11.83 -11.46 -14.73
N VAL A 277 -13.14 -11.49 -14.49
CA VAL A 277 -14.08 -10.46 -14.99
C VAL A 277 -13.92 -9.12 -14.28
N ASP A 278 -13.45 -9.13 -13.04
CA ASP A 278 -13.30 -7.94 -12.18
C ASP A 278 -11.83 -7.52 -12.01
N PHE A 279 -10.90 -8.15 -12.74
CA PHE A 279 -9.45 -7.89 -12.65
C PHE A 279 -8.88 -8.05 -11.23
N THR A 280 -9.45 -8.97 -10.44
CA THR A 280 -8.99 -9.27 -9.09
C THR A 280 -8.05 -10.47 -9.02
N ASP A 281 -8.16 -11.38 -9.99
CA ASP A 281 -7.45 -12.66 -9.95
C ASP A 281 -5.98 -12.43 -10.28
N LYS A 282 -5.10 -12.90 -9.40
CA LYS A 282 -3.68 -12.96 -9.73
C LYS A 282 -3.47 -14.00 -10.83
N VAL A 283 -2.68 -13.64 -11.83
CA VAL A 283 -2.34 -14.55 -12.93
C VAL A 283 -1.11 -15.35 -12.53
N ASN A 284 -1.13 -16.64 -12.85
CA ASN A 284 -0.05 -17.56 -12.59
C ASN A 284 1.25 -17.09 -13.25
N GLY A 285 2.38 -17.21 -12.55
CA GLY A 285 3.63 -16.73 -13.07
C GLY A 285 4.84 -16.95 -12.18
N LYS A 286 5.91 -16.25 -12.53
CA LYS A 286 7.12 -16.10 -11.73
C LYS A 286 7.50 -14.63 -11.68
N TYR A 287 8.14 -14.19 -10.59
CA TYR A 287 8.63 -12.83 -10.49
C TYR A 287 10.06 -12.76 -9.98
N SER A 288 10.76 -11.69 -10.33
CA SER A 288 12.10 -11.42 -9.83
C SER A 288 12.34 -9.92 -9.73
N ASN A 289 13.12 -9.55 -8.72
CA ASN A 289 13.72 -8.23 -8.58
C ASN A 289 15.26 -8.28 -8.62
N THR A 290 15.84 -9.41 -9.04
CA THR A 290 17.29 -9.65 -9.01
C THR A 290 17.85 -10.34 -10.25
N ALA A 291 17.00 -10.91 -11.12
CA ALA A 291 17.47 -11.71 -12.26
C ALA A 291 18.09 -10.91 -13.42
N GLY A 292 17.98 -9.57 -13.42
CA GLY A 292 18.56 -8.74 -14.49
C GLY A 292 20.07 -8.56 -14.35
N ALA A 293 20.74 -8.15 -15.43
CA ALA A 293 22.21 -8.07 -15.49
C ALA A 293 22.83 -7.15 -14.41
N ASN A 294 22.08 -6.17 -13.92
CA ASN A 294 22.48 -5.25 -12.84
C ASN A 294 21.67 -5.45 -11.55
N GLY A 295 21.12 -6.65 -11.36
CA GLY A 295 20.27 -6.96 -10.21
C GLY A 295 18.85 -6.39 -10.32
N LYS A 296 18.42 -5.87 -11.47
CA LYS A 296 17.02 -5.51 -11.80
C LYS A 296 16.83 -5.71 -13.30
N LEU A 297 15.69 -6.24 -13.71
CA LEU A 297 15.38 -6.39 -15.13
C LEU A 297 14.85 -5.06 -15.66
N THR A 298 15.25 -4.73 -16.88
CA THR A 298 14.62 -3.72 -17.74
C THR A 298 13.35 -4.26 -18.39
N GLN A 299 12.55 -3.39 -19.01
CA GLN A 299 11.37 -3.81 -19.78
C GLN A 299 11.75 -4.81 -20.90
N THR A 300 12.88 -4.57 -21.57
CA THR A 300 13.41 -5.47 -22.60
C THR A 300 13.78 -6.83 -22.02
N GLU A 301 14.57 -6.88 -20.95
CA GLU A 301 14.94 -8.15 -20.31
C GLU A 301 13.71 -8.90 -19.79
N CYS A 302 12.71 -8.20 -19.26
CA CYS A 302 11.47 -8.81 -18.79
C CYS A 302 10.63 -9.41 -19.93
N ALA A 303 10.58 -8.72 -21.07
CA ALA A 303 9.94 -9.22 -22.27
C ALA A 303 10.68 -10.42 -22.87
N ASP A 304 12.02 -10.39 -22.89
CA ASP A 304 12.86 -11.49 -23.37
C ASP A 304 12.65 -12.75 -22.53
N GLU A 305 12.53 -12.61 -21.21
CA GLU A 305 12.20 -13.69 -20.28
C GLU A 305 10.81 -14.28 -20.55
N CYS A 306 9.83 -13.46 -20.91
CA CYS A 306 8.54 -13.96 -21.35
C CYS A 306 8.62 -14.69 -22.70
N ILE A 307 9.40 -14.19 -23.66
CA ILE A 307 9.58 -14.85 -24.97
C ILE A 307 10.28 -16.19 -24.83
N ALA A 308 11.21 -16.33 -23.88
CA ALA A 308 11.89 -17.59 -23.58
C ALA A 308 10.93 -18.67 -23.02
N GLU A 309 9.78 -18.27 -22.48
CA GLU A 309 8.81 -19.15 -21.85
C GLU A 309 7.66 -19.50 -22.82
N GLU A 310 7.59 -20.78 -23.22
CA GLU A 310 6.61 -21.28 -24.22
C GLU A 310 5.16 -20.92 -23.88
N ASN A 311 4.82 -20.91 -22.59
CA ASN A 311 3.47 -20.67 -22.09
C ASN A 311 3.23 -19.22 -21.67
N CYS A 312 4.13 -18.28 -21.97
CA CYS A 312 3.97 -16.91 -21.55
C CYS A 312 2.81 -16.20 -22.27
N VAL A 313 1.99 -15.48 -21.51
CA VAL A 313 0.85 -14.69 -22.01
C VAL A 313 1.06 -13.18 -21.88
N GLY A 314 2.10 -12.77 -21.15
CA GLY A 314 2.45 -11.37 -20.95
C GLY A 314 3.41 -11.18 -19.77
N TYR A 315 3.80 -9.93 -19.54
CA TYR A 315 4.61 -9.55 -18.38
C TYR A 315 4.08 -8.28 -17.71
N ALA A 316 4.41 -8.11 -16.43
CA ALA A 316 4.31 -6.83 -15.75
C ALA A 316 5.70 -6.38 -15.33
N HIS A 317 5.92 -5.07 -15.39
CA HIS A 317 7.21 -4.46 -15.08
C HIS A 317 7.01 -3.23 -14.21
N SER A 318 7.83 -3.12 -13.16
CA SER A 318 7.95 -1.94 -12.29
C SER A 318 9.39 -1.42 -12.27
N ILE A 319 9.67 -0.41 -11.45
CA ILE A 319 11.03 0.12 -11.25
C ILE A 319 12.03 -0.96 -10.82
N SER A 320 11.58 -2.03 -10.14
CA SER A 320 12.48 -3.06 -9.61
C SER A 320 11.99 -4.49 -9.75
N TRP A 321 10.78 -4.71 -10.25
CA TRP A 321 10.20 -6.06 -10.38
C TRP A 321 9.83 -6.33 -11.82
N CYS A 322 10.21 -7.52 -12.29
CA CYS A 322 9.65 -8.15 -13.47
C CYS A 322 8.80 -9.34 -13.04
N ILE A 323 7.63 -9.48 -13.66
CA ILE A 323 6.71 -10.59 -13.44
C ILE A 323 6.36 -11.16 -14.81
N VAL A 324 6.59 -12.45 -15.01
CA VAL A 324 6.27 -13.16 -16.25
C VAL A 324 5.06 -14.06 -15.98
N TYR A 325 4.02 -13.91 -16.77
CA TYR A 325 2.75 -14.61 -16.59
C TYR A 325 2.55 -15.71 -17.62
N GLY A 326 2.00 -16.83 -17.19
CA GLY A 326 1.71 -17.94 -18.08
C GLY A 326 1.38 -19.23 -17.35
N ARG A 327 0.85 -20.20 -18.09
CA ARG A 327 0.51 -21.51 -17.53
C ARG A 327 1.77 -22.23 -17.07
N ASN A 328 1.74 -22.76 -15.85
CA ASN A 328 2.84 -23.51 -15.22
C ASN A 328 4.17 -22.75 -15.04
N LEU A 329 4.21 -21.44 -15.27
CA LEU A 329 5.45 -20.65 -15.12
C LEU A 329 5.88 -20.45 -13.65
N HIS A 330 5.00 -20.73 -12.69
CA HIS A 330 5.34 -20.75 -11.27
C HIS A 330 6.29 -21.89 -10.89
N VAL A 331 6.41 -22.92 -11.73
CA VAL A 331 7.27 -24.07 -11.46
C VAL A 331 8.70 -23.68 -11.77
N ILE A 332 9.49 -23.47 -10.71
CA ILE A 332 10.91 -23.10 -10.82
C ILE A 332 11.75 -24.34 -10.54
N ALA A 333 12.44 -24.83 -11.56
CA ALA A 333 13.18 -26.09 -11.49
C ALA A 333 14.47 -26.02 -10.67
N ASP A 334 15.07 -24.83 -10.53
CA ASP A 334 16.34 -24.61 -9.82
C ASP A 334 16.11 -23.86 -8.50
N SER A 335 16.53 -24.45 -7.38
CA SER A 335 16.46 -23.82 -6.06
C SER A 335 17.36 -22.59 -5.92
N ASN A 336 18.35 -22.43 -6.81
CA ASN A 336 19.22 -21.24 -6.87
C ASN A 336 18.75 -20.21 -7.89
N SER A 337 17.58 -20.42 -8.50
CA SER A 337 17.02 -19.46 -9.45
C SER A 337 16.78 -18.10 -8.78
N PRO A 338 17.09 -16.97 -9.46
CA PRO A 338 16.74 -15.63 -8.97
C PRO A 338 15.24 -15.32 -9.09
N TRP A 339 14.45 -16.27 -9.59
CA TRP A 339 13.00 -16.16 -9.73
C TRP A 339 12.28 -16.74 -8.51
N VAL A 340 11.13 -16.16 -8.19
CA VAL A 340 10.23 -16.62 -7.14
C VAL A 340 8.92 -17.10 -7.75
N SER A 341 8.44 -18.24 -7.24
CA SER A 341 7.21 -18.89 -7.66
C SER A 341 5.98 -18.07 -7.26
N ASP A 342 5.02 -17.89 -8.19
CA ASP A 342 3.74 -17.22 -7.93
C ASP A 342 2.59 -18.05 -8.49
N ASN A 343 2.23 -19.10 -7.74
CA ASN A 343 1.24 -20.10 -8.16
C ASN A 343 -0.20 -19.58 -7.96
N HIS A 344 -0.95 -19.47 -9.07
CA HIS A 344 -2.34 -19.03 -9.09
C HIS A 344 -3.17 -19.82 -10.11
N GLU A 345 -4.49 -19.89 -9.90
CA GLU A 345 -5.39 -20.64 -10.78
C GLU A 345 -5.60 -19.96 -12.15
N SER A 346 -5.66 -18.63 -12.16
CA SER A 346 -5.86 -17.87 -13.41
C SER A 346 -4.59 -17.93 -14.27
N THR A 347 -4.74 -18.19 -15.57
CA THR A 347 -3.61 -18.28 -16.51
C THR A 347 -3.70 -17.29 -17.66
N GLU A 348 -4.68 -16.39 -17.63
CA GLU A 348 -4.96 -15.40 -18.66
C GLU A 348 -4.97 -14.00 -18.07
N ILE A 349 -4.45 -13.03 -18.82
CA ILE A 349 -4.52 -11.61 -18.49
C ILE A 349 -5.76 -11.05 -19.19
N SER A 350 -6.73 -10.58 -18.41
CA SER A 350 -7.95 -9.94 -18.91
C SER A 350 -7.98 -8.44 -18.67
N GLY A 351 -7.09 -7.92 -17.82
CA GLY A 351 -6.97 -6.50 -17.53
C GLY A 351 -5.89 -6.20 -16.49
N THR A 352 -6.07 -5.10 -15.77
CA THR A 352 -5.10 -4.62 -14.79
C THR A 352 -5.75 -4.16 -13.49
N LYS A 353 -5.10 -4.44 -12.36
CA LYS A 353 -5.36 -3.72 -11.12
C LYS A 353 -4.61 -2.39 -11.15
N VAL A 354 -5.31 -1.30 -10.83
CA VAL A 354 -4.73 0.05 -10.79
C VAL A 354 -3.50 0.07 -9.89
N ASN A 355 -2.33 0.29 -10.49
CA ASN A 355 -1.06 0.49 -9.80
C ASN A 355 -0.09 1.23 -10.72
N LYS A 356 0.10 2.53 -10.48
CA LYS A 356 0.97 3.38 -11.31
C LYS A 356 2.44 2.99 -11.33
N ALA A 357 2.89 2.19 -10.36
CA ALA A 357 4.27 1.70 -10.33
C ALA A 357 4.51 0.54 -11.31
N TYR A 358 3.47 0.02 -11.96
CA TYR A 358 3.55 -1.07 -12.90
C TYR A 358 2.96 -0.70 -14.26
N ILE A 359 3.53 -1.30 -15.30
CA ILE A 359 2.87 -1.51 -16.58
C ILE A 359 2.60 -3.00 -16.78
N CYS A 360 1.55 -3.30 -17.52
CA CYS A 360 1.19 -4.65 -17.94
C CYS A 360 1.19 -4.72 -19.46
N VAL A 361 1.88 -5.72 -20.02
CA VAL A 361 2.03 -5.90 -21.47
C VAL A 361 1.63 -7.33 -21.83
N THR A 362 0.75 -7.48 -22.82
CA THR A 362 0.20 -8.76 -23.29
C THR A 362 0.64 -9.05 -24.72
N ASP A 363 0.24 -10.23 -25.21
CA ASP A 363 0.44 -10.66 -26.59
C ASP A 363 1.92 -10.68 -26.99
N PRO A 364 2.75 -11.52 -26.34
CA PRO A 364 4.14 -11.65 -26.74
C PRO A 364 4.24 -11.99 -28.24
N PRO A 365 5.22 -11.43 -28.96
CA PRO A 365 5.43 -11.73 -30.36
C PRO A 365 5.84 -13.20 -30.48
N ARG A 366 4.90 -14.05 -30.85
CA ARG A 366 5.17 -15.46 -31.14
C ARG A 366 5.48 -15.60 -32.61
N THR A 367 6.68 -16.09 -32.93
CA THR A 367 6.94 -16.69 -34.24
C THR A 367 6.29 -18.07 -34.26
N ASP A 368 4.99 -18.14 -34.50
CA ASP A 368 4.36 -19.43 -34.79
C ASP A 368 4.90 -19.94 -36.16
N PRO A 369 5.42 -21.17 -36.28
CA PRO A 369 5.25 -21.90 -37.53
C PRO A 369 3.75 -22.08 -37.75
N PRO A 370 3.25 -22.00 -39.00
CA PRO A 370 1.87 -21.64 -39.31
C PRO A 370 0.84 -22.47 -38.53
N ARG A 371 0.03 -21.77 -37.74
CA ARG A 371 -1.14 -22.32 -37.05
C ARG A 371 -2.06 -22.97 -38.08
N ALA A 372 -2.06 -24.30 -38.15
CA ALA A 372 -3.07 -25.03 -38.88
C ALA A 372 -4.44 -24.67 -38.30
N THR A 373 -5.21 -23.88 -39.05
CA THR A 373 -6.62 -23.62 -38.78
C THR A 373 -7.34 -24.97 -38.72
N LYS A 374 -7.70 -25.43 -37.52
CA LYS A 374 -8.77 -26.41 -37.36
C LYS A 374 -10.08 -25.70 -37.73
N SER A 375 -10.39 -25.71 -39.03
CA SER A 375 -11.76 -25.53 -39.50
C SER A 375 -12.52 -26.80 -39.15
N SER A 376 -13.27 -26.77 -38.05
CA SER A 376 -14.32 -27.75 -37.80
C SER A 376 -15.54 -27.37 -38.63
N THR A 377 -15.56 -27.79 -39.89
CA THR A 377 -16.80 -27.92 -40.66
C THR A 377 -16.65 -29.16 -41.54
N LEU A 378 -17.10 -30.29 -41.00
CA LEU A 378 -17.33 -31.50 -41.81
C LEU A 378 -18.54 -31.21 -42.73
N PRO A 379 -18.43 -31.38 -44.05
CA PRO A 379 -19.60 -31.43 -44.91
C PRO A 379 -20.34 -32.75 -44.67
N VAL A 380 -21.57 -32.65 -44.18
CA VAL A 380 -22.55 -33.73 -44.18
C VAL A 380 -22.96 -33.97 -45.64
N PHE A 381 -22.37 -34.98 -46.28
CA PHE A 381 -22.92 -35.55 -47.50
C PHE A 381 -23.94 -36.64 -47.10
N VAL A 382 -25.22 -36.30 -47.20
CA VAL A 382 -26.29 -37.29 -47.25
C VAL A 382 -26.27 -37.87 -48.67
N VAL A 383 -25.80 -39.11 -48.80
CA VAL A 383 -26.03 -39.91 -50.00
C VAL A 383 -27.14 -40.89 -49.65
N GLU A 384 -28.34 -40.61 -50.15
CA GLU A 384 -29.42 -41.58 -50.28
C GLU A 384 -29.00 -42.64 -51.29
N THR A 385 -28.92 -43.90 -50.87
CA THR A 385 -29.15 -45.03 -51.77
C THR A 385 -29.94 -46.11 -51.05
N SER A 386 -31.16 -46.29 -51.52
CA SER A 386 -32.13 -47.35 -51.26
C SER A 386 -31.67 -48.70 -51.83
N GLU A 387 -32.02 -49.77 -51.08
CA GLU A 387 -32.33 -51.14 -51.56
C GLU A 387 -31.20 -51.94 -52.26
N MET A 388 -31.06 -53.26 -52.18
CA MET A 388 -31.63 -54.38 -51.45
C MET A 388 -30.77 -55.60 -51.93
N ILE A 389 -30.86 -56.75 -51.25
CA ILE A 389 -30.51 -58.11 -51.72
C ILE A 389 -29.17 -58.71 -51.25
N THR A 390 -29.28 -59.46 -50.15
CA THR A 390 -28.99 -60.91 -49.98
C THR A 390 -27.89 -61.57 -50.84
N THR A 391 -26.92 -62.25 -50.20
CA THR A 391 -26.73 -63.74 -50.21
C THR A 391 -25.29 -64.15 -49.80
N PHE A 392 -25.23 -65.17 -48.93
CA PHE A 392 -24.15 -66.12 -48.57
C PHE A 392 -22.88 -66.17 -49.45
N LEU A 393 -21.70 -66.32 -48.82
CA LEU A 393 -20.96 -67.60 -48.71
C LEU A 393 -19.65 -67.44 -47.91
N ALA A 394 -19.37 -68.41 -47.04
CA ALA A 394 -18.06 -68.64 -46.42
C ALA A 394 -17.08 -69.28 -47.42
N VAL A 395 -15.79 -68.91 -47.42
CA VAL A 395 -14.66 -69.82 -47.70
C VAL A 395 -13.37 -69.29 -47.03
N THR A 396 -12.70 -70.26 -46.41
CA THR A 396 -11.44 -70.34 -45.68
C THR A 396 -10.18 -70.10 -46.55
N VAL A 397 -9.00 -69.94 -45.90
CA VAL A 397 -7.68 -70.57 -46.23
C VAL A 397 -6.46 -69.63 -46.35
N LEU A 398 -5.52 -69.87 -45.41
CA LEU A 398 -4.03 -69.89 -45.42
C LEU A 398 -3.15 -68.80 -46.06
N SER A 399 -2.26 -68.29 -45.20
CA SER A 399 -0.77 -68.38 -45.20
C SER A 399 0.06 -67.96 -46.42
N PHE A 400 1.11 -67.17 -46.16
CA PHE A 400 2.56 -67.48 -46.30
C PHE A 400 3.37 -66.27 -45.73
N MET A 401 4.08 -66.41 -44.60
CA MET A 401 5.55 -66.47 -44.50
C MET A 401 6.35 -65.69 -45.55
N ILE A 402 7.06 -64.63 -45.14
CA ILE A 402 8.51 -64.58 -44.88
C ILE A 402 8.73 -63.78 -43.59
#